data_AF-A0A252F4M1-F1
#
_entry.id   AF-A0A252F4M1-F1
#
_cell.length_a   1.000
_cell.length_b   1.000
_cell.length_c   1.000
_cell.angle_alpha   90.00
_cell.angle_beta   90.00
_cell.angle_gamma   90.00
#
_symmetry.space_group_name_H-M   'P 1'
#
loop_
_entity.id
_entity.type
_entity.pdbx_description
1 polymer ?
#
loop_
_entity_poly.entity_id
_entity_poly.type
_entity_poly.pdbx_seq_one_letter_code
_entity_poly.pdbx_strand_id
1 'polypeptide(L)' 'MDKKFFEQHFRLHNKLTIYSKDGIKLTITKEPHYHLEGGHSKLDLMDLDDLTEFANMMALRTTPDC' A
#
# COMPACT_ATOMS: atom_id res chain seq x y z
N MET A 1 -11.38 14.72 -10.85
CA MET A 1 -10.35 14.69 -9.80
C MET A 1 -9.01 14.74 -10.49
N ASP A 2 -8.12 15.63 -10.06
CA ASP A 2 -6.81 15.78 -10.67
C ASP A 2 -5.70 15.36 -9.69
N LYS A 3 -4.51 15.13 -10.22
CA LYS A 3 -3.33 14.71 -9.45
C LYS A 3 -2.99 15.71 -8.33
N LYS A 4 -3.17 17.01 -8.60
CA LYS A 4 -2.88 18.10 -7.67
C LYS A 4 -3.77 18.06 -6.43
N PHE A 5 -5.05 17.72 -6.60
CA PHE A 5 -5.99 17.53 -5.50
C PHE A 5 -5.54 16.39 -4.57
N PHE A 6 -5.17 15.23 -5.12
CA PHE A 6 -4.71 14.10 -4.29
C PHE A 6 -3.40 14.41 -3.57
N GLU A 7 -2.45 15.07 -4.25
CA GLU A 7 -1.17 15.45 -3.64
C GLU A 7 -1.35 16.45 -2.49
N GLN A 8 -2.21 17.46 -2.65
CA GLN A 8 -2.51 18.41 -1.57
C GLN A 8 -3.27 17.74 -0.42
N HIS A 9 -4.25 16.90 -0.75
CA HIS A 9 -5.04 16.18 0.26
C HIS A 9 -4.17 15.23 1.08
N PHE A 10 -3.37 14.37 0.44
CA PHE A 10 -2.50 13.39 1.11
C PHE A 10 -1.22 13.99 1.72
N ARG A 11 -0.99 15.30 1.54
CA ARG A 11 0.00 16.07 2.31
C ARG A 11 -0.50 16.45 3.70
N LEU A 12 -1.81 16.66 3.86
CA LEU A 12 -2.44 17.14 5.10
C LEU A 12 -3.31 16.08 5.80
N HIS A 13 -3.81 15.09 5.05
CA HIS A 13 -4.78 14.11 5.51
C HIS A 13 -4.43 12.72 5.01
N ASN A 14 -4.42 11.73 5.89
CA ASN A 14 -4.06 10.35 5.52
C ASN A 14 -5.26 9.51 5.06
N LYS A 15 -6.43 10.11 4.86
CA LYS A 15 -7.65 9.40 4.51
C LYS A 15 -8.49 10.25 3.57
N LEU A 16 -8.99 9.63 2.51
CA LEU A 16 -9.91 10.23 1.55
C LEU A 16 -11.09 9.28 1.34
N THR A 17 -12.31 9.82 1.32
CA THR A 17 -13.53 9.08 0.98
C THR A 17 -14.07 9.62 -0.33
N ILE A 18 -14.34 8.73 -1.29
CA ILE A 18 -14.94 9.05 -2.59
C ILE A 18 -16.12 8.11 -2.86
N TYR A 19 -17.01 8.47 -3.77
CA TYR A 19 -18.21 7.69 -4.10
C TYR A 19 -18.20 7.30 -5.59
N SER A 20 -18.62 6.07 -5.91
CA SER A 20 -18.84 5.63 -7.29
C SER A 20 -20.07 6.31 -7.92
N LYS A 21 -20.26 6.14 -9.23
CA LYS A 21 -21.46 6.62 -9.93
C LYS A 21 -22.75 5.99 -9.40
N ASP A 22 -22.64 4.79 -8.84
CA ASP A 22 -23.73 4.04 -8.22
C ASP A 22 -23.85 4.32 -6.71
N GLY A 23 -23.10 5.31 -6.19
CA GLY A 23 -23.15 5.74 -4.79
C GLY A 23 -22.35 4.86 -3.81
N ILE A 24 -21.53 3.93 -4.29
CA ILE A 24 -20.73 3.04 -3.44
C ILE A 24 -19.56 3.82 -2.83
N LYS A 25 -19.42 3.76 -1.51
CA LYS A 25 -18.37 4.46 -0.75
C LYS A 25 -17.04 3.72 -0.84
N LEU A 26 -15.99 4.41 -1.30
CA LEU A 26 -14.60 3.94 -1.32
C LEU A 26 -13.74 4.80 -0.40
N THR A 27 -12.95 4.17 0.45
CA THR A 27 -12.03 4.84 1.38
C THR A 27 -10.60 4.52 0.98
N ILE A 28 -9.80 5.54 0.71
CA ILE A 28 -8.37 5.43 0.42
C ILE A 28 -7.62 5.97 1.63
N THR A 29 -6.89 5.11 2.32
CA THR A 29 -5.97 5.47 3.40
C THR A 29 -4.55 5.50 2.86
N LYS A 30 -3.82 6.56 3.19
CA LYS A 30 -2.38 6.63 3.00
C LYS A 30 -1.77 5.75 4.08
N GLU A 31 -1.48 4.51 3.71
CA GLU A 31 -0.78 3.58 4.58
C GLU A 31 0.73 3.69 4.30
N PRO A 32 1.57 3.80 5.34
CA PRO A 32 3.02 3.85 5.18
C PRO A 32 3.60 2.49 4.79
N HIS A 33 2.80 1.42 4.78
CA HIS A 33 3.28 0.05 4.78
C HIS A 33 2.96 -0.73 3.50
N TYR A 34 3.84 -1.68 3.18
CA TYR A 34 3.60 -2.71 2.19
C TYR A 34 2.72 -3.81 2.80
N HIS A 35 1.55 -4.04 2.19
CA HIS A 35 0.65 -5.12 2.58
C HIS A 35 0.91 -6.34 1.70
N LEU A 36 1.30 -7.46 2.29
CA LEU A 36 1.43 -8.77 1.64
C LEU A 36 0.29 -9.67 2.10
N GLU A 37 -0.50 -10.20 1.15
CA GLU A 37 -1.59 -11.13 1.43
C GLU A 37 -1.47 -12.36 0.53
N GLY A 38 -1.50 -13.55 1.14
CA GLY A 38 -1.43 -14.83 0.42
C GLY A 38 -1.41 -16.03 1.36
N GLY A 39 -1.87 -17.19 0.87
CA GLY A 39 -1.75 -18.47 1.58
C GLY A 39 -2.32 -18.48 3.01
N HIS A 40 -3.48 -17.86 3.23
CA HIS A 40 -4.12 -17.69 4.56
C HIS A 40 -3.38 -16.79 5.56
N SER A 41 -2.43 -15.99 5.09
CA SER A 41 -1.64 -15.07 5.93
C SER A 41 -1.64 -13.64 5.39
N LYS A 42 -1.49 -12.68 6.30
CA LYS A 42 -1.37 -11.25 6.03
C LYS A 42 -0.18 -10.70 6.81
N LEU A 43 0.62 -9.85 6.17
CA LEU A 43 1.78 -9.18 6.76
C LEU A 43 1.84 -7.71 6.31
N ASP A 44 2.05 -6.81 7.26
CA ASP A 44 2.24 -5.38 7.04
C ASP A 44 3.70 -4.99 7.34
N LEU A 45 4.41 -4.40 6.37
CA LEU A 45 5.81 -3.96 6.52
C LEU A 45 5.89 -2.44 6.51
N MET A 46 6.47 -1.81 7.54
CA MET A 46 6.24 -0.37 7.81
C MET A 46 6.95 0.60 6.87
N ASP A 47 8.00 0.17 6.17
CA ASP A 47 8.69 0.96 5.13
C ASP A 47 9.56 0.09 4.18
N LEU A 48 10.34 0.74 3.31
CA LEU A 48 11.25 0.11 2.34
C LEU A 48 12.45 -0.58 3.00
N ASP A 49 12.88 -0.10 4.16
CA ASP A 49 14.02 -0.66 4.89
C ASP A 49 13.58 -1.97 5.56
N ASP A 50 12.40 -2.00 6.19
CA ASP A 50 11.75 -3.20 6.71
C ASP A 50 11.53 -4.25 5.62
N LEU A 51 11.10 -3.84 4.42
CA LEU A 51 10.93 -4.73 3.28
C LEU A 51 12.26 -5.32 2.81
N THR A 52 13.32 -4.51 2.80
CA THR A 52 14.66 -4.93 2.38
C THR A 52 15.25 -5.93 3.38
N GLU A 53 15.14 -5.66 4.68
CA GLU A 53 15.57 -6.58 5.73
C GLU A 53 14.80 -7.91 5.66
N PHE A 54 13.48 -7.85 5.54
CA PHE A 54 12.63 -9.03 5.40
C PHE A 54 13.00 -9.86 4.15
N ALA A 55 13.19 -9.21 3.00
CA ALA A 55 13.54 -9.90 1.76
C ALA A 55 14.89 -10.62 1.85
N ASN A 56 15.88 -10.00 2.50
CA ASN A 56 17.20 -10.60 2.74
C ASN A 56 17.12 -11.77 3.73
N MET A 57 16.38 -11.62 4.84
CA MET A 57 16.18 -12.67 5.85
C MET A 57 15.52 -13.91 5.24
N MET A 58 14.54 -13.69 4.37
CA MET A 58 13.77 -14.75 3.72
C MET A 58 14.40 -15.25 2.40
N ALA A 59 15.58 -14.73 2.04
CA ALA A 59 16.28 -15.04 0.79
C ALA A 59 15.41 -14.91 -0.48
N LEU A 60 14.52 -13.91 -0.49
CA LEU A 60 13.61 -13.67 -1.60
C LEU A 60 14.38 -13.19 -2.83
N ARG A 61 13.93 -13.61 -4.02
CA ARG A 61 14.56 -13.28 -5.29
C ARG A 61 13.57 -12.57 -6.20
N THR A 62 14.07 -11.64 -7.00
CA THR A 62 13.26 -10.88 -7.98
C THR A 62 13.03 -11.63 -9.28
N THR A 63 13.73 -12.76 -9.47
CA THR A 63 13.58 -13.64 -10.62
C THR A 63 13.34 -15.07 -10.13
N PRO A 64 12.51 -15.87 -10.82
CA PRO A 64 12.38 -17.30 -10.53
C PRO A 64 13.73 -18.00 -10.68
N ASP A 65 13.94 -19.06 -9.92
CA ASP A 65 15.08 -19.95 -10.12
C ASP A 65 14.94 -20.60 -11.51
N CYS A 66 15.99 -20.45 -12.31
CA CYS A 66 16.12 -21.07 -13.64
C CYS A 66 16.21 -22.59 -13.54
#